data_AF-A0A6C0F1E4-F1
#
_entry.id   AF-A0A6C0F1E4-F1
#
_cell.length_a   1.000
_cell.length_b   1.000
_cell.length_c   1.000
_cell.angle_alpha   90.00
_cell.angle_beta   90.00
_cell.angle_gamma   90.00
#
_symmetry.space_group_name_H-M   'P 1'
#
loop_
_entity.id
_entity.type
_entity.pdbx_description
1 polymer ?
#
loop_
_entity_poly.entity_id
_entity_poly.type
_entity_poly.pdbx_seq_one_letter_code
_entity_poly.pdbx_strand_id
1 'polypeptide(L)'
;MNILQKIATFNKTNKTVINICEKYSKSILGVDHIAFRSLYKGMNKFDNTIYEKKNEVYHFPEYNVKANEYYKYNKFTREYPLRIFSSYYVGECHDGSILNLLKNKNIDFGEMYSYHDYLKIYNWNQYVAWTMLHKDTINHIAFQVDDLQKVTNSMIDDGFTFSKVNDQIINTSPDGNLLQSSHISIKNLYKFTDGYHNVPYTFLEFVERRNGREGFSESNANQIMHSTKGFNS
;
A
#
# COMPACT_ATOMS: atom_id res chain seq x y z
N MET A 1 7.49 -15.14 7.55
CA MET A 1 6.32 -15.51 6.72
C MET A 1 6.68 -15.24 5.26
N ASN A 2 6.52 -16.23 4.37
CA ASN A 2 6.77 -16.02 2.93
C ASN A 2 5.62 -15.22 2.29
N ILE A 3 5.81 -14.75 1.04
CA ILE A 3 4.83 -13.90 0.36
C ILE A 3 3.45 -14.57 0.19
N LEU A 4 3.42 -15.89 -0.04
CA LEU A 4 2.16 -16.63 -0.22
C LEU A 4 1.36 -16.72 1.08
N GLN A 5 2.04 -16.95 2.19
CA GLN A 5 1.42 -16.93 3.51
C GLN A 5 0.88 -15.53 3.85
N LYS A 6 1.58 -14.46 3.45
CA LYS A 6 1.09 -13.07 3.59
C LYS A 6 -0.18 -12.83 2.78
N ILE A 7 -0.23 -13.28 1.52
CA ILE A 7 -1.43 -13.18 0.67
C ILE A 7 -2.58 -14.01 1.25
N ALA A 8 -2.34 -15.25 1.66
CA ALA A 8 -3.36 -16.11 2.25
C ALA A 8 -3.95 -15.50 3.53
N THR A 9 -3.09 -14.94 4.39
CA THR A 9 -3.52 -14.22 5.59
C THR A 9 -4.36 -13.00 5.24
N PHE A 10 -3.88 -12.19 4.29
CA PHE A 10 -4.58 -10.99 3.82
C PHE A 10 -5.97 -11.31 3.24
N ASN A 11 -6.08 -12.33 2.41
CA ASN A 11 -7.37 -12.75 1.86
C ASN A 11 -8.31 -13.22 2.97
N LYS A 12 -7.83 -14.04 3.91
CA LYS A 12 -8.65 -14.55 5.03
C LYS A 12 -9.25 -13.42 5.89
N THR A 13 -8.53 -12.32 6.07
CA THR A 13 -8.94 -11.22 6.94
C THR A 13 -9.71 -10.11 6.21
N ASN A 14 -9.66 -10.03 4.88
CA ASN A 14 -10.23 -8.94 4.10
C ASN A 14 -11.35 -9.40 3.16
N LYS A 15 -12.51 -9.79 3.71
CA LYS A 15 -13.68 -10.21 2.92
C LYS A 15 -14.13 -9.18 1.90
N THR A 16 -14.07 -7.89 2.23
CA THR A 16 -14.40 -6.80 1.28
C THR A 16 -13.51 -6.84 0.04
N VAL A 17 -12.21 -7.11 0.22
CA VAL A 17 -11.28 -7.25 -0.91
C VAL A 17 -11.66 -8.45 -1.76
N ILE A 18 -11.92 -9.61 -1.14
CA ILE A 18 -12.35 -10.82 -1.88
C ILE A 18 -13.60 -10.53 -2.70
N ASN A 19 -14.62 -9.89 -2.11
CA ASN A 19 -15.87 -9.59 -2.80
C ASN A 19 -15.65 -8.65 -4.01
N ILE A 20 -14.76 -7.66 -3.89
CA ILE A 20 -14.39 -6.80 -5.02
C ILE A 20 -13.71 -7.65 -6.10
N CYS A 21 -12.72 -8.47 -5.74
CA CYS A 21 -12.02 -9.33 -6.69
C CYS A 21 -12.96 -10.29 -7.42
N GLU A 22 -13.92 -10.91 -6.72
CA GLU A 22 -14.90 -11.81 -7.32
C GLU A 22 -15.83 -11.06 -8.29
N LYS A 23 -16.35 -9.89 -7.87
CA LYS A 23 -17.26 -9.07 -8.68
C LYS A 23 -16.62 -8.58 -9.98
N TYR A 24 -15.38 -8.08 -9.91
CA TYR A 24 -14.67 -7.53 -11.08
C TYR A 24 -13.68 -8.52 -11.71
N SER A 25 -13.78 -9.80 -11.38
CA SER A 25 -12.86 -10.86 -11.86
C SER A 25 -12.68 -10.89 -13.37
N LYS A 26 -13.73 -10.58 -14.15
CA LYS A 26 -13.68 -10.53 -15.63
C LYS A 26 -12.82 -9.39 -16.19
N SER A 27 -12.62 -8.33 -15.42
CA SER A 27 -11.80 -7.18 -15.81
C SER A 27 -10.38 -7.25 -15.24
N ILE A 28 -10.12 -8.17 -14.31
CA ILE A 28 -8.81 -8.37 -13.69
C ILE A 28 -8.02 -9.37 -14.53
N LEU A 29 -6.92 -8.91 -15.11
CA LEU A 29 -5.99 -9.74 -15.89
C LEU A 29 -5.01 -10.52 -14.99
N GLY A 30 -4.79 -10.03 -13.77
CA GLY A 30 -3.90 -10.65 -12.79
C GLY A 30 -3.45 -9.67 -11.71
N VAL A 31 -2.55 -10.11 -10.83
CA VAL A 31 -1.91 -9.25 -9.84
C VAL A 31 -0.73 -8.52 -10.48
N ASP A 32 -0.80 -7.19 -10.53
CA ASP A 32 0.30 -6.35 -11.04
C ASP A 32 1.47 -6.32 -10.05
N HIS A 33 1.16 -5.92 -8.82
CA HIS A 33 2.14 -5.83 -7.74
C HIS A 33 1.53 -5.95 -6.35
N ILE A 34 2.40 -6.17 -5.36
CA ILE A 34 2.07 -6.09 -3.94
C ILE A 34 2.97 -5.06 -3.28
N ALA A 35 2.39 -4.19 -2.46
CA ALA A 35 3.15 -3.18 -1.75
C ALA A 35 3.29 -3.44 -0.25
N PHE A 36 4.46 -3.10 0.27
CA PHE A 36 4.80 -3.15 1.68
C PHE A 36 5.33 -1.81 2.17
N ARG A 37 5.08 -1.51 3.45
CA ARG A 37 5.68 -0.40 4.18
C ARG A 37 6.61 -0.94 5.27
N SER A 38 7.57 -0.14 5.71
CA SER A 38 8.45 -0.51 6.83
C SER A 38 9.08 0.70 7.51
N LEU A 39 9.43 0.55 8.79
CA LEU A 39 10.04 1.64 9.58
C LEU A 39 11.53 1.80 9.28
N TYR A 40 12.17 0.79 8.71
CA TYR A 40 13.61 0.79 8.41
C TYR A 40 13.92 0.00 7.15
N LYS A 41 14.98 0.43 6.47
CA LYS A 41 15.52 -0.28 5.30
C LYS A 41 15.83 -1.74 5.64
N GLY A 42 15.34 -2.66 4.83
CA GLY A 42 15.62 -4.10 4.96
C GLY A 42 14.78 -4.86 5.99
N MET A 43 13.79 -4.20 6.62
CA MET A 43 12.82 -4.88 7.48
C MET A 43 11.96 -5.86 6.68
N ASN A 44 11.50 -5.46 5.50
CA ASN A 44 10.87 -6.36 4.54
C ASN A 44 11.95 -7.15 3.81
N LYS A 45 11.88 -8.48 3.92
CA LYS A 45 12.80 -9.41 3.27
C LYS A 45 12.04 -10.28 2.27
N PHE A 46 12.57 -10.38 1.07
CA PHE A 46 12.04 -11.20 -0.01
C PHE A 46 13.07 -12.23 -0.41
N ASP A 47 12.61 -13.41 -0.83
CA ASP A 47 13.48 -14.50 -1.27
C ASP A 47 14.24 -14.06 -2.54
N ASN A 48 15.55 -13.91 -2.42
CA ASN A 48 16.42 -13.44 -3.50
C ASN A 48 16.69 -14.51 -4.57
N THR A 49 16.27 -15.76 -4.35
CA THR A 49 16.25 -16.79 -5.40
C THR A 49 15.03 -16.65 -6.32
N ILE A 50 14.00 -15.92 -5.87
CA ILE A 50 12.74 -15.71 -6.59
C ILE A 50 12.65 -14.27 -7.11
N TYR A 51 13.07 -13.29 -6.31
CA TYR A 51 12.95 -11.88 -6.60
C TYR A 51 14.31 -11.20 -6.70
N GLU A 52 14.51 -10.46 -7.78
CA GLU A 52 15.67 -9.60 -7.94
C GLU A 52 15.29 -8.16 -7.64
N LYS A 53 16.14 -7.47 -6.89
CA LYS A 53 15.95 -6.05 -6.55
C LYS A 53 16.42 -5.18 -7.73
N LYS A 54 15.59 -4.25 -8.19
CA LYS A 54 16.01 -3.22 -9.15
C LYS A 54 16.94 -2.20 -8.49
N ASN A 55 17.85 -1.66 -9.29
CA ASN A 55 18.80 -0.64 -8.83
C ASN A 55 18.12 0.71 -8.57
N GLU A 56 16.99 0.99 -9.21
CA GLU A 56 16.25 2.23 -8.97
C GLU A 56 15.79 2.32 -7.51
N VAL A 57 15.93 3.53 -6.96
CA VAL A 57 15.39 3.92 -5.67
C VAL A 57 14.40 5.02 -5.94
N TYR A 58 13.16 4.83 -5.50
CA TYR A 58 12.11 5.82 -5.62
C TYR A 58 12.07 6.69 -4.36
N HIS A 59 11.83 7.99 -4.51
CA HIS A 59 11.88 8.99 -3.45
C HIS A 59 10.52 9.67 -3.23
N PHE A 60 10.10 9.76 -1.95
CA PHE A 60 8.83 10.32 -1.52
C PHE A 60 9.07 11.34 -0.40
N PRO A 61 9.41 12.59 -0.74
CA PRO A 61 9.83 13.60 0.25
C PRO A 61 8.76 13.96 1.28
N GLU A 62 7.48 14.00 0.90
CA GLU A 62 6.37 14.38 1.81
C GLU A 62 6.35 13.54 3.08
N TYR A 63 6.64 12.23 2.97
CA TYR A 63 6.66 11.31 4.11
C TYR A 63 8.07 10.92 4.56
N ASN A 64 9.12 11.48 3.95
CA ASN A 64 10.50 11.02 4.10
C ASN A 64 10.63 9.50 3.88
N VAL A 65 10.14 9.02 2.74
CA VAL A 65 10.13 7.60 2.39
C VAL A 65 10.99 7.35 1.16
N LYS A 66 11.68 6.20 1.14
CA LYS A 66 12.29 5.64 -0.07
C LYS A 66 11.65 4.30 -0.39
N ALA A 67 11.67 3.89 -1.64
CA ALA A 67 11.18 2.57 -2.02
C ALA A 67 12.10 1.89 -3.04
N ASN A 68 11.97 0.57 -3.09
CA ASN A 68 12.60 -0.27 -4.08
C ASN A 68 11.57 -1.19 -4.70
N GLU A 69 11.78 -1.44 -5.99
CA GLU A 69 11.07 -2.47 -6.73
C GLU A 69 11.87 -3.77 -6.68
N TYR A 70 11.14 -4.87 -6.53
CA TYR A 70 11.64 -6.22 -6.72
C TYR A 70 10.78 -6.88 -7.78
N TYR A 71 11.40 -7.63 -8.68
CA TYR A 71 10.69 -8.31 -9.75
C TYR A 71 10.98 -9.80 -9.71
N LYS A 72 9.97 -10.61 -10.04
CA LYS A 72 10.12 -12.06 -10.06
C LYS A 72 11.05 -12.46 -11.20
N TYR A 73 12.14 -13.12 -10.87
CA TYR A 73 13.03 -13.76 -11.83
C TYR A 73 12.59 -15.22 -12.01
N ASN A 74 11.71 -15.49 -12.98
CA ASN A 74 11.43 -16.86 -13.39
C ASN A 74 11.06 -16.95 -14.87
N LYS A 75 11.91 -17.61 -15.66
CA LYS A 75 11.74 -17.79 -17.11
C LYS A 75 10.54 -18.69 -17.51
N PHE A 76 9.92 -19.39 -16.55
CA PHE A 76 9.01 -20.50 -16.88
C PHE A 76 7.62 -20.44 -16.22
N THR A 77 7.42 -19.81 -15.07
CA THR A 77 6.20 -20.11 -14.28
C THR A 77 5.07 -19.09 -14.30
N ARG A 78 5.26 -17.80 -14.64
CA ARG A 78 4.21 -16.73 -14.70
C ARG A 78 3.19 -16.60 -13.52
N GLU A 79 3.20 -17.49 -12.54
CA GLU A 79 2.33 -17.51 -11.38
C GLU A 79 3.02 -16.73 -10.24
N TYR A 80 2.30 -15.88 -9.51
CA TYR A 80 2.77 -15.00 -8.43
C TYR A 80 3.15 -13.58 -8.85
N PRO A 81 2.84 -12.55 -8.02
CA PRO A 81 2.91 -11.16 -8.43
C PRO A 81 4.28 -10.88 -9.04
N LEU A 82 4.24 -10.34 -10.24
CA LEU A 82 5.45 -10.09 -10.99
C LEU A 82 6.34 -9.08 -10.28
N ARG A 83 5.76 -8.17 -9.50
CA ARG A 83 6.44 -7.04 -8.87
C ARG A 83 6.08 -6.90 -7.40
N ILE A 84 7.05 -6.49 -6.60
CA ILE A 84 6.89 -6.08 -5.21
C ILE A 84 7.41 -4.65 -5.09
N PHE A 85 6.60 -3.78 -4.50
CA PHE A 85 6.98 -2.42 -4.16
C PHE A 85 7.20 -2.32 -2.65
N SER A 86 8.46 -2.23 -2.22
CA SER A 86 8.78 -2.14 -0.79
C SER A 86 9.31 -0.76 -0.44
N SER A 87 8.55 -0.05 0.37
CA SER A 87 8.91 1.27 0.88
C SER A 87 9.44 1.18 2.32
N TYR A 88 10.26 2.16 2.70
CA TYR A 88 10.78 2.32 4.05
C TYR A 88 10.95 3.79 4.43
N TYR A 89 10.64 4.11 5.68
CA TYR A 89 10.88 5.42 6.26
C TYR A 89 12.38 5.71 6.41
N VAL A 90 12.80 6.93 6.08
CA VAL A 90 14.18 7.42 6.20
C VAL A 90 14.30 8.74 6.95
N GLY A 91 13.18 9.29 7.42
CA GLY A 91 13.19 10.57 8.12
C GLY A 91 13.67 10.45 9.56
N GLU A 92 13.99 11.61 10.14
CA GLU A 92 14.25 11.75 11.56
C GLU A 92 13.05 12.43 12.22
N CYS A 93 12.80 12.08 13.48
CA CYS A 93 11.81 12.78 14.29
C CYS A 93 12.58 13.59 15.33
N HIS A 94 12.32 14.90 15.40
CA HIS A 94 12.92 15.77 16.42
C HIS A 94 11.94 16.14 17.54
N ASP A 95 10.67 15.72 17.42
CA ASP A 95 9.66 15.89 18.46
C ASP A 95 9.86 14.83 19.55
N GLY A 96 10.26 15.26 20.75
CA GLY A 96 10.50 14.38 21.88
C GLY A 96 9.28 13.55 22.31
N SER A 97 8.07 14.08 22.13
CA SER A 97 6.82 13.38 22.46
C SER A 97 6.57 12.21 21.49
N ILE A 98 6.77 12.43 20.20
CA ILE A 98 6.66 11.40 19.17
C ILE A 98 7.80 10.39 19.30
N LEU A 99 9.04 10.84 19.50
CA LEU A 99 10.20 9.97 19.70
C LEU A 99 9.96 8.95 20.82
N ASN A 100 9.34 9.37 21.93
CA ASN A 100 9.00 8.47 23.03
C ASN A 100 8.03 7.36 22.59
N LEU A 101 6.99 7.70 21.81
CA LEU A 101 6.04 6.71 21.28
C LEU A 101 6.73 5.73 20.31
N LEU A 102 7.73 6.21 19.56
CA LEU A 102 8.50 5.39 18.62
C LEU A 102 9.54 4.47 19.28
N LYS A 103 9.78 4.52 20.61
CA LYS A 103 10.83 3.71 21.25
C LYS A 103 10.55 2.21 21.21
N ASN A 104 9.31 1.81 21.43
CA ASN A 104 8.92 0.41 21.63
C ASN A 104 8.36 -0.25 20.37
N LYS A 105 9.16 -0.28 19.30
CA LYS A 105 8.72 -0.71 17.95
C LYS A 105 8.41 -2.21 17.82
N ASN A 106 8.81 -3.02 18.80
CA ASN A 106 8.62 -4.47 18.77
C ASN A 106 7.32 -4.93 19.43
N ILE A 107 6.68 -4.06 20.22
CA ILE A 107 5.41 -4.35 20.89
C ILE A 107 4.26 -4.01 19.93
N ASP A 108 3.10 -4.65 20.09
CA ASP A 108 1.89 -4.19 19.41
C ASP A 108 1.53 -2.78 19.94
N PHE A 109 1.50 -1.79 19.06
CA PHE A 109 1.33 -0.40 19.45
C PHE A 109 0.08 -0.19 20.32
N GLY A 110 -1.03 -0.85 19.98
CA GLY A 110 -2.28 -0.67 20.70
C GLY A 110 -2.35 -1.37 22.06
N GLU A 111 -1.42 -2.29 22.35
CA GLU A 111 -1.29 -2.86 23.69
C GLU A 111 -0.65 -1.87 24.69
N MET A 112 0.10 -0.89 24.18
CA MET A 112 0.86 0.05 25.00
C MET A 112 0.33 1.49 24.95
N TYR A 113 -0.29 1.89 23.84
CA TYR A 113 -0.65 3.28 23.59
C TYR A 113 -2.14 3.45 23.27
N SER A 114 -2.62 4.66 23.56
CA SER A 114 -4.00 5.08 23.30
C SER A 114 -4.22 5.41 21.82
N TYR A 115 -5.48 5.47 21.39
CA TYR A 115 -5.82 6.00 20.07
C TYR A 115 -5.39 7.47 19.91
N HIS A 116 -5.44 8.25 20.98
CA HIS A 116 -4.95 9.63 20.96
C HIS A 116 -3.44 9.70 20.65
N ASP A 117 -2.63 8.80 21.21
CA ASP A 117 -1.19 8.72 20.90
C ASP A 117 -0.94 8.28 19.46
N TYR A 118 -1.74 7.34 18.94
CA TYR A 118 -1.72 7.01 17.52
C TYR A 118 -2.00 8.24 16.65
N LEU A 119 -3.01 9.05 17.00
CA LEU A 119 -3.37 10.25 16.24
C LEU A 119 -2.23 11.29 16.22
N LYS A 120 -1.44 11.42 17.29
CA LYS A 120 -0.24 12.28 17.28
C LYS A 120 0.74 11.86 16.19
N ILE A 121 1.04 10.56 16.11
CA ILE A 121 1.93 10.02 15.08
C ILE A 121 1.30 10.14 13.70
N TYR A 122 0.00 9.88 13.58
CA TYR A 122 -0.73 9.97 12.32
C TYR A 122 -0.70 11.39 11.74
N ASN A 123 -0.94 12.40 12.58
CA ASN A 123 -0.90 13.80 12.18
C ASN A 123 0.52 14.27 11.82
N TRP A 124 1.54 13.71 12.48
CA TRP A 124 2.93 14.00 12.16
C TRP A 124 3.40 13.30 10.88
N ASN A 125 3.14 11.99 10.76
CA ASN A 125 3.53 11.18 9.61
C ASN A 125 2.65 9.92 9.50
N GLN A 126 1.69 9.97 8.58
CA GLN A 126 0.73 8.89 8.36
C GLN A 126 1.38 7.57 7.90
N TYR A 127 2.47 7.66 7.13
CA TYR A 127 3.22 6.47 6.72
C TYR A 127 3.76 5.74 7.95
N VAL A 128 4.38 6.47 8.88
CA VAL A 128 4.91 5.90 10.12
C VAL A 128 3.77 5.34 10.97
N ALA A 129 2.69 6.09 11.17
CA ALA A 129 1.53 5.64 11.96
C ALA A 129 0.92 4.34 11.43
N TRP A 130 0.70 4.25 10.11
CA TRP A 130 0.23 3.01 9.48
C TRP A 130 1.18 1.84 9.73
N THR A 131 2.48 2.09 9.54
CA THR A 131 3.50 1.04 9.65
C THR A 131 3.69 0.55 11.09
N MET A 132 3.45 1.39 12.09
CA MET A 132 3.50 0.96 13.49
C MET A 132 2.40 -0.03 13.86
N LEU A 133 1.19 0.18 13.35
CA LEU A 133 0.07 -0.75 13.58
C LEU A 133 0.22 -2.02 12.76
N HIS A 134 0.51 -1.86 11.47
CA HIS A 134 0.37 -2.93 10.49
C HIS A 134 1.69 -3.62 10.13
N LYS A 135 2.82 -3.11 10.62
CA LYS A 135 4.16 -3.70 10.53
C LYS A 135 4.51 -4.15 9.10
N ASP A 136 4.84 -5.42 8.93
CA ASP A 136 5.26 -6.03 7.66
C ASP A 136 4.09 -6.66 6.87
N THR A 137 2.83 -6.33 7.21
CA THR A 137 1.66 -6.79 6.46
C THR A 137 1.54 -6.11 5.09
N ILE A 138 0.72 -6.69 4.21
CA ILE A 138 0.44 -6.13 2.88
C ILE A 138 -0.26 -4.78 3.05
N ASN A 139 0.30 -3.73 2.45
CA ASN A 139 -0.35 -2.42 2.43
C ASN A 139 -1.47 -2.38 1.40
N HIS A 140 -1.22 -2.85 0.19
CA HIS A 140 -2.23 -3.02 -0.84
C HIS A 140 -1.80 -4.09 -1.85
N ILE A 141 -2.80 -4.58 -2.59
CA ILE A 141 -2.62 -5.40 -3.78
C ILE A 141 -3.11 -4.57 -4.96
N ALA A 142 -2.32 -4.56 -6.02
CA ALA A 142 -2.66 -3.92 -7.27
C ALA A 142 -3.03 -4.96 -8.32
N PHE A 143 -4.15 -4.75 -9.01
CA PHE A 143 -4.62 -5.61 -10.08
C PHE A 143 -4.40 -4.97 -11.44
N GLN A 144 -3.86 -5.74 -12.37
CA GLN A 144 -3.78 -5.31 -13.76
C GLN A 144 -5.17 -5.44 -14.41
N VAL A 145 -5.59 -4.40 -15.12
CA VAL A 145 -6.84 -4.37 -15.89
C VAL A 145 -6.56 -3.98 -17.35
N ASP A 146 -7.50 -4.28 -18.23
CA ASP A 146 -7.45 -3.94 -19.65
C ASP A 146 -7.85 -2.48 -19.92
N ASP A 147 -8.87 -1.99 -19.23
CA ASP A 147 -9.38 -0.62 -19.32
C ASP A 147 -9.64 -0.06 -17.92
N LEU A 148 -8.72 0.79 -17.44
CA LEU A 148 -8.79 1.36 -16.10
C LEU A 148 -9.99 2.29 -15.93
N GLN A 149 -10.33 3.06 -16.95
CA GLN A 149 -11.42 4.03 -16.88
C GLN A 149 -12.74 3.31 -16.72
N LYS A 150 -12.97 2.25 -17.49
CA LYS A 150 -14.18 1.44 -17.42
C LYS A 150 -14.35 0.77 -16.06
N VAL A 151 -13.29 0.14 -15.54
CA VAL A 151 -13.34 -0.51 -14.20
C VAL A 151 -13.60 0.52 -13.11
N THR A 152 -12.89 1.65 -13.15
CA THR A 152 -13.06 2.74 -12.18
C THR A 152 -14.49 3.27 -12.20
N ASN A 153 -15.06 3.55 -13.37
CA ASN A 153 -16.44 4.04 -13.49
C ASN A 153 -17.46 3.01 -12.98
N SER A 154 -17.33 1.74 -13.36
CA SER A 154 -18.22 0.69 -12.87
C SER A 154 -18.18 0.55 -11.35
N MET A 155 -17.00 0.70 -10.75
CA MET A 155 -16.86 0.69 -9.29
C MET A 155 -17.52 1.91 -8.64
N ILE A 156 -17.40 3.09 -9.25
CA ILE A 156 -18.09 4.29 -8.75
C ILE A 156 -19.61 4.13 -8.82
N ASP A 157 -20.13 3.60 -9.93
CA ASP A 157 -21.56 3.32 -10.12
C ASP A 157 -22.09 2.32 -9.06
N ASP A 158 -21.22 1.38 -8.65
CA ASP A 158 -21.47 0.43 -7.59
C ASP A 158 -21.27 0.99 -6.16
N GLY A 159 -20.96 2.28 -6.03
CA GLY A 159 -20.87 2.99 -4.75
C GLY A 159 -19.48 3.01 -4.11
N PHE A 160 -18.43 2.57 -4.79
CA PHE A 160 -17.06 2.64 -4.28
C PHE A 160 -16.51 4.07 -4.39
N THR A 161 -15.84 4.54 -3.33
CA THR A 161 -15.14 5.83 -3.34
C THR A 161 -13.67 5.66 -3.69
N PHE A 162 -13.18 6.48 -4.62
CA PHE A 162 -11.79 6.48 -5.04
C PHE A 162 -10.96 7.60 -4.43
N SER A 163 -9.67 7.31 -4.24
CA SER A 163 -8.69 8.32 -3.90
C SER A 163 -8.61 9.36 -5.02
N LYS A 164 -8.46 10.63 -4.64
CA LYS A 164 -8.30 11.74 -5.57
C LYS A 164 -7.09 12.56 -5.20
N VAL A 165 -6.30 12.94 -6.20
CA VAL A 165 -5.27 13.96 -6.04
C VAL A 165 -5.50 15.02 -7.11
N ASN A 166 -5.59 16.29 -6.71
CA ASN A 166 -5.96 17.40 -7.60
C ASN A 166 -7.26 17.11 -8.37
N ASP A 167 -8.26 16.56 -7.66
CA ASP A 167 -9.57 16.14 -8.19
C ASP A 167 -9.55 15.03 -9.26
N GLN A 168 -8.39 14.44 -9.54
CA GLN A 168 -8.24 13.33 -10.48
C GLN A 168 -8.20 11.98 -9.76
N ILE A 169 -8.99 11.02 -10.27
CA ILE A 169 -9.02 9.63 -9.79
C ILE A 169 -7.95 8.78 -10.48
N ILE A 170 -7.73 9.01 -11.77
CA ILE A 170 -6.75 8.27 -12.56
C ILE A 170 -5.45 9.05 -12.63
N ASN A 171 -4.40 8.46 -12.07
CA ASN A 171 -3.05 8.98 -12.09
C ASN A 171 -2.33 8.42 -13.31
N THR A 172 -1.81 9.29 -14.17
CA THR A 172 -1.13 8.90 -15.41
C THR A 172 0.34 9.29 -15.32
N SER A 173 1.23 8.35 -15.63
CA SER A 173 2.67 8.59 -15.66
C SER A 173 3.05 9.62 -16.74
N PRO A 174 4.21 10.30 -16.62
CA PRO A 174 4.64 11.29 -17.61
C PRO A 174 4.73 10.77 -19.05
N ASP A 175 5.00 9.48 -19.23
CA ASP A 175 5.06 8.81 -20.53
C ASP A 175 3.69 8.35 -21.06
N GLY A 176 2.61 8.53 -20.30
CA GLY A 176 1.25 8.14 -20.67
C GLY A 176 0.98 6.63 -20.65
N ASN A 177 1.95 5.81 -20.23
CA ASN A 177 1.88 4.36 -20.39
C ASN A 177 1.61 3.57 -19.10
N LEU A 178 1.54 4.24 -17.95
CA LEU A 178 1.15 3.66 -16.67
C LEU A 178 0.03 4.49 -16.06
N LEU A 179 -1.16 3.90 -16.01
CA LEU A 179 -2.34 4.49 -15.41
C LEU A 179 -2.68 3.73 -14.13
N GLN A 180 -3.00 4.45 -13.07
CA GLN A 180 -3.27 3.88 -11.76
C GLN A 180 -4.47 4.58 -11.11
N SER A 181 -5.37 3.80 -10.51
CA SER A 181 -6.42 4.32 -9.63
C SER A 181 -6.53 3.43 -8.40
N SER A 182 -6.94 3.98 -7.28
CA SER A 182 -7.12 3.23 -6.03
C SER A 182 -8.41 3.62 -5.35
N HIS A 183 -9.12 2.64 -4.80
CA HIS A 183 -10.21 2.96 -3.89
C HIS A 183 -9.66 3.45 -2.54
N ILE A 184 -10.49 4.14 -1.78
CA ILE A 184 -10.08 4.65 -0.46
C ILE A 184 -9.92 3.50 0.52
N SER A 185 -8.94 3.61 1.43
CA SER A 185 -8.63 2.53 2.36
C SER A 185 -9.84 2.00 3.12
N ILE A 186 -9.95 0.67 3.10
CA ILE A 186 -10.77 -0.10 4.03
C ILE A 186 -10.18 0.10 5.41
N LYS A 187 -11.05 0.42 6.38
CA LYS A 187 -10.68 0.56 7.78
C LYS A 187 -10.72 -0.79 8.49
N ASN A 188 -9.83 -0.99 9.44
CA ASN A 188 -9.85 -2.14 10.34
C ASN A 188 -10.12 -1.66 11.77
N LEU A 189 -10.83 -2.47 12.55
CA LEU A 189 -11.05 -2.22 13.96
C LEU A 189 -9.81 -2.68 14.74
N TYR A 190 -9.12 -1.75 15.39
CA TYR A 190 -7.87 -2.00 16.10
C TYR A 190 -8.04 -1.73 17.59
N LYS A 191 -7.46 -2.60 18.44
CA LYS A 191 -7.52 -2.46 19.89
C LYS A 191 -6.37 -1.58 20.38
N PHE A 192 -6.71 -0.49 21.05
CA PHE A 192 -5.82 0.39 21.80
C PHE A 192 -6.06 0.22 23.31
N THR A 193 -5.23 0.87 24.14
CA THR A 193 -5.38 0.82 25.61
C THR A 193 -6.69 1.46 26.10
N ASP A 194 -7.24 2.39 25.32
CA ASP A 194 -8.47 3.14 25.59
C ASP A 194 -9.71 2.58 24.85
N GLY A 195 -9.56 1.54 24.02
CA GLY A 195 -10.69 0.87 23.38
C GLY A 195 -10.44 0.43 21.94
N TYR A 196 -11.51 0.09 21.22
CA TYR A 196 -11.42 -0.31 19.82
C TYR A 196 -11.73 0.88 18.90
N HIS A 197 -10.83 1.17 17.96
CA HIS A 197 -10.96 2.30 17.03
C HIS A 197 -10.75 1.87 15.58
N ASN A 198 -11.49 2.48 14.67
CA ASN A 198 -11.31 2.26 13.23
C ASN A 198 -10.08 3.02 12.72
N VAL A 199 -9.13 2.30 12.14
CA VAL A 199 -7.90 2.85 11.56
C VAL A 199 -7.76 2.49 10.09
N PRO A 200 -7.12 3.32 9.24
CA PRO A 200 -6.79 2.96 7.86
C PRO A 200 -5.99 1.66 7.81
N TYR A 201 -6.37 0.71 6.95
CA TYR A 201 -5.68 -0.58 6.83
C TYR A 201 -5.17 -0.86 5.42
N THR A 202 -6.04 -1.15 4.47
CA THR A 202 -5.60 -1.55 3.12
C THR A 202 -6.54 -1.00 2.06
N PHE A 203 -6.08 -0.97 0.82
CA PHE A 203 -6.89 -0.64 -0.35
C PHE A 203 -6.52 -1.56 -1.51
N LEU A 204 -7.35 -1.55 -2.55
CA LEU A 204 -7.01 -2.11 -3.84
C LEU A 204 -6.65 -1.00 -4.80
N GLU A 205 -5.62 -1.28 -5.57
CA GLU A 205 -5.20 -0.48 -6.69
C GLU A 205 -5.53 -1.22 -7.99
N PHE A 206 -5.85 -0.46 -9.02
CA PHE A 206 -6.04 -0.96 -10.38
C PHE A 206 -5.05 -0.27 -11.29
N VAL A 207 -4.41 -1.04 -12.16
CA VAL A 207 -3.29 -0.62 -12.98
C VAL A 207 -3.53 -1.01 -14.42
N GLU A 208 -3.37 -0.05 -15.33
CA GLU A 208 -3.31 -0.32 -16.77
C GLU A 208 -1.91 0.03 -17.27
N ARG A 209 -1.23 -0.96 -17.86
CA ARG A 209 0.09 -0.82 -18.47
C ARG A 209 -0.05 -0.89 -19.98
N ARG A 210 0.36 0.17 -20.66
CA ARG A 210 0.34 0.28 -22.12
C ARG A 210 1.73 0.07 -22.69
N ASN A 211 1.81 -0.38 -23.95
CA ASN A 211 3.05 -0.45 -24.71
C ASN A 211 4.20 -1.21 -24.01
N GLY A 212 3.86 -2.22 -23.18
CA GLY A 212 4.85 -3.01 -22.43
C GLY A 212 5.55 -2.25 -21.29
N ARG A 213 4.94 -1.20 -20.74
CA ARG A 213 5.54 -0.38 -19.68
C ARG A 213 5.82 -1.17 -18.39
N GLU A 214 7.10 -1.41 -18.14
CA GLU A 214 7.64 -2.02 -16.92
C GLU A 214 8.02 -0.97 -15.87
N GLY A 215 8.04 -1.33 -14.58
CA GLY A 215 8.46 -0.46 -13.47
C GLY A 215 7.36 0.46 -12.92
N PHE A 216 7.73 1.38 -12.03
CA PHE A 216 6.80 2.33 -11.39
C PHE A 216 7.00 3.77 -11.92
N SER A 217 6.18 4.70 -11.43
CA SER A 217 6.33 6.14 -11.62
C SER A 217 6.27 6.83 -10.27
N GLU A 218 7.26 7.64 -9.92
CA GLU A 218 7.28 8.38 -8.64
C GLU A 218 6.08 9.32 -8.51
N SER A 219 5.68 9.98 -9.60
CA SER A 219 4.54 10.89 -9.60
C SER A 219 3.25 10.17 -9.19
N ASN A 220 3.00 9.01 -9.80
CA ASN A 220 1.81 8.22 -9.51
C ASN A 220 1.89 7.62 -8.11
N ALA A 221 3.04 7.06 -7.73
CA ALA A 221 3.22 6.44 -6.43
C ALA A 221 3.07 7.44 -5.27
N ASN A 222 3.51 8.70 -5.43
CA ASN A 222 3.26 9.77 -4.46
C ASN A 222 1.76 9.94 -4.21
N GLN A 223 0.95 9.92 -5.27
CA GLN A 223 -0.50 10.07 -5.18
C GLN A 223 -1.16 8.85 -4.53
N ILE A 224 -0.75 7.63 -4.90
CA ILE A 224 -1.28 6.39 -4.34
C ILE A 224 -0.99 6.26 -2.83
N MET A 225 0.14 6.78 -2.33
CA MET A 225 0.45 6.78 -0.90
C MET A 225 -0.63 7.47 -0.05
N HIS A 226 -1.39 8.41 -0.62
CA HIS A 226 -2.50 9.09 0.02
C HIS A 226 -3.76 8.24 0.17
N SER A 227 -3.85 7.05 -0.41
CA SER A 227 -5.05 6.21 -0.32
C SER A 227 -5.33 5.73 1.13
N THR A 228 -4.34 5.85 2.02
CA THR A 228 -4.47 5.64 3.46
C THR A 228 -4.76 6.90 4.27
N LYS A 229 -4.93 8.08 3.63
CA LYS A 229 -5.45 9.28 4.29
C LYS A 229 -6.91 9.00 4.66
N GLY A 230 -7.18 8.77 5.94
CA GLY A 230 -8.54 8.79 6.47
C GLY A 230 -9.18 10.15 6.19
N PHE A 231 -10.39 10.15 5.65
CA PHE A 231 -11.18 11.37 5.46
C PHE A 231 -11.26 12.14 6.78
N ASN A 232 -10.55 13.26 6.82
CA ASN A 232 -10.78 14.47 7.61
C ASN A 232 -9.60 15.41 7.27
N SER A 233 -9.64 15.97 6.06
CA SER A 233 -9.12 17.32 5.77
C SER A 233 -10.32 18.22 5.59
#